data_AF-A0A0B8SZE2-F1
#
_entry.id   AF-A0A0B8SZE2-F1
#
_cell.length_a   1.000
_cell.length_b   1.000
_cell.length_c   1.000
_cell.angle_alpha   90.00
_cell.angle_beta   90.00
_cell.angle_gamma   90.00
#
_symmetry.space_group_name_H-M   'P 1'
#
loop_
_entity.id
_entity.type
_entity.pdbx_description
1 polymer ?
#
loop_
_entity_poly.entity_id
_entity_poly.type
_entity_poly.pdbx_seq_one_letter_code
_entity_poly.pdbx_strand_id
1 'polypeptide(L)'
;MEWKERLWGFNAIYGFYENPQIFNFEFNPERLIVRNLALRTANRQLYKDFLYDNYPFHLRAELKKFDRVANNLLKLTAADAARFFESNEVNVVCSDLDYREESAIYTALSVEEGELKSFMRNVDKNLVENYVLPEQLVNRTFLWIDGSALSNFAV
;
A
#
# COMPACT_ATOMS: atom_id res chain seq x y z
N MET A 1 6.00 -5.75 -22.03
CA MET A 1 7.03 -4.69 -21.95
C MET A 1 6.56 -3.75 -20.84
N GLU A 2 6.73 -4.09 -19.55
CA GLU A 2 5.59 -3.86 -18.64
C GLU A 2 5.81 -3.38 -17.20
N TRP A 3 6.94 -3.62 -16.54
CA TRP A 3 7.08 -3.20 -15.12
C TRP A 3 8.47 -2.69 -14.76
N LYS A 4 9.52 -3.22 -15.39
CA LYS A 4 10.90 -2.74 -15.21
C LYS A 4 11.06 -1.27 -15.67
N GLU A 5 10.36 -0.86 -16.73
CA GLU A 5 10.33 0.54 -17.16
C GLU A 5 9.56 1.44 -16.18
N ARG A 6 8.48 0.92 -15.57
CA ARG A 6 7.77 1.64 -14.49
C ARG A 6 8.65 1.82 -13.25
N LEU A 7 9.47 0.82 -12.91
CA LEU A 7 10.43 0.94 -11.81
C LEU A 7 11.44 2.04 -12.02
N TRP A 8 11.90 2.30 -13.25
CA TRP A 8 12.77 3.45 -13.53
C TRP A 8 12.07 4.78 -13.25
N GLY A 9 10.78 4.91 -13.61
CA GLY A 9 9.98 6.08 -13.27
C GLY A 9 9.85 6.29 -11.77
N PHE A 10 9.59 5.22 -11.02
CA PHE A 10 9.55 5.28 -9.55
C PHE A 10 10.93 5.56 -8.94
N ASN A 11 12.00 5.01 -9.50
CA ASN A 11 13.35 5.31 -9.04
C ASN A 11 13.70 6.78 -9.24
N ALA A 12 13.22 7.42 -10.30
CA ALA A 12 13.40 8.86 -10.48
C ALA A 12 12.70 9.70 -9.38
N ILE A 13 11.62 9.19 -8.79
CA ILE A 13 10.86 9.85 -7.72
C ILE A 13 11.49 9.56 -6.34
N TYR A 14 11.89 8.31 -6.11
CA TYR A 14 12.29 7.83 -4.79
C TYR A 14 13.82 7.69 -4.60
N GLY A 15 14.59 7.53 -5.67
CA GLY A 15 16.06 7.41 -5.66
C GLY A 15 16.59 6.16 -4.94
N PHE A 16 15.87 5.04 -5.01
CA PHE A 16 16.19 3.83 -4.23
C PHE A 16 17.36 3.01 -4.78
N TYR A 17 17.73 3.16 -6.05
CA TYR A 17 18.95 2.55 -6.61
C TYR A 17 20.21 3.35 -6.26
N GLU A 18 20.11 4.68 -6.24
CA GLU A 18 21.23 5.56 -5.89
C GLU A 18 21.46 5.65 -4.38
N ASN A 19 20.43 5.40 -3.57
CA ASN A 19 20.48 5.50 -2.12
C ASN A 19 19.93 4.26 -1.38
N PRO A 20 20.42 3.04 -1.66
CA PRO A 20 19.89 1.81 -1.07
C PRO A 20 19.98 1.80 0.46
N GLN A 21 20.96 2.52 1.05
CA GLN A 21 21.14 2.65 2.49
C GLN A 21 20.02 3.40 3.22
N ILE A 22 19.21 4.19 2.50
CA ILE A 22 18.08 4.94 3.08
C ILE A 22 16.85 4.04 3.24
N PHE A 23 16.75 3.01 2.40
CA PHE A 23 15.59 2.15 2.31
C PHE A 23 15.88 0.79 2.93
N ASN A 24 15.47 0.64 4.19
CA ASN A 24 15.44 -0.69 4.80
C ASN A 24 14.36 -1.57 4.12
N PHE A 25 14.37 -2.86 4.45
CA PHE A 25 13.43 -3.82 3.88
C PHE A 25 11.95 -3.39 3.97
N GLU A 26 11.54 -2.86 5.13
CA GLU A 26 10.14 -2.51 5.41
C GLU A 26 9.66 -1.38 4.49
N PHE A 27 10.50 -0.39 4.19
CA PHE A 27 10.11 0.79 3.41
C PHE A 27 10.72 0.86 2.02
N ASN A 28 11.25 -0.25 1.49
CA ASN A 28 11.84 -0.28 0.16
C ASN A 28 10.77 -0.07 -0.94
N PRO A 29 10.84 1.02 -1.74
CA PRO A 29 9.81 1.33 -2.72
C PRO A 29 9.71 0.29 -3.84
N GLU A 30 10.85 -0.23 -4.33
CA GLU A 30 10.88 -1.26 -5.38
C GLU A 30 10.09 -2.50 -4.94
N ARG A 31 10.34 -2.99 -3.72
CA ARG A 31 9.60 -4.10 -3.12
C ARG A 31 8.10 -3.83 -3.09
N LEU A 32 7.69 -2.66 -2.61
CA LEU A 32 6.28 -2.28 -2.49
C LEU A 32 5.60 -2.18 -3.87
N ILE A 33 6.30 -1.63 -4.87
CA ILE A 33 5.79 -1.55 -6.25
C ILE A 33 5.58 -2.95 -6.84
N VAL A 34 6.54 -3.86 -6.68
CA VAL A 34 6.42 -5.24 -7.17
C VAL A 34 5.32 -5.99 -6.42
N ARG A 35 5.22 -5.81 -5.09
CA ARG A 35 4.12 -6.35 -4.28
C ARG A 35 2.76 -5.88 -4.79
N ASN A 36 2.59 -4.59 -5.02
CA ASN A 36 1.32 -4.00 -5.44
C ASN A 36 0.95 -4.40 -6.87
N LEU A 37 1.93 -4.56 -7.75
CA LEU A 37 1.68 -5.12 -9.08
C LEU A 37 1.17 -6.57 -8.97
N ALA A 38 1.84 -7.40 -8.17
CA ALA A 38 1.44 -8.78 -7.94
C ALA A 38 0.03 -8.89 -7.32
N LEU A 39 -0.29 -8.04 -6.33
CA LEU A 39 -1.62 -7.98 -5.71
C LEU A 39 -2.72 -7.62 -6.72
N ARG A 40 -2.53 -6.53 -7.47
CA ARG A 40 -3.52 -6.03 -8.44
C ARG A 40 -3.76 -6.96 -9.63
N THR A 41 -2.79 -7.81 -9.94
CA THR A 41 -2.85 -8.79 -11.04
C THR A 41 -3.14 -10.21 -10.54
N ALA A 42 -3.39 -10.39 -9.24
CA ALA A 42 -3.53 -11.71 -8.60
C ALA A 42 -2.36 -12.68 -8.91
N ASN A 43 -1.16 -12.14 -9.13
CA ASN A 43 0.03 -12.91 -9.48
C ASN A 43 0.96 -13.06 -8.29
N ARG A 44 0.60 -13.96 -7.36
CA ARG A 44 1.42 -14.29 -6.19
C ARG A 44 2.85 -14.75 -6.54
N GLN A 45 2.99 -15.47 -7.66
CA GLN A 45 4.27 -16.02 -8.09
C GLN A 45 5.27 -14.92 -8.44
N LEU A 46 4.82 -13.82 -9.04
CA LEU A 46 5.65 -12.64 -9.32
C LEU A 46 6.34 -12.10 -8.06
N TYR A 47 5.60 -11.93 -6.96
CA TYR A 47 6.19 -11.42 -5.73
C TYR A 47 7.07 -12.46 -5.02
N LYS A 48 6.68 -13.75 -5.10
CA LYS A 48 7.50 -14.85 -4.58
C LYS A 48 8.88 -14.91 -5.24
N ASP A 49 8.94 -14.82 -6.56
CA ASP A 49 10.20 -14.88 -7.30
C ASP A 49 11.08 -13.67 -6.97
N PHE A 50 10.49 -12.47 -6.94
CA PHE A 50 11.18 -11.26 -6.51
C PHE A 50 11.77 -11.39 -5.09
N LEU A 51 10.99 -11.87 -4.12
CA LEU A 51 11.45 -12.06 -2.76
C LEU A 51 12.53 -13.15 -2.64
N TYR A 52 12.45 -14.21 -3.43
CA TYR A 52 13.45 -15.27 -3.42
C TYR A 52 14.83 -14.74 -3.86
N ASP A 53 14.86 -13.93 -4.91
CA ASP A 53 16.10 -13.39 -5.47
C ASP A 53 16.69 -12.25 -4.61
N ASN A 54 15.85 -11.42 -3.98
CA ASN A 54 16.29 -10.17 -3.34
C ASN A 54 16.23 -10.21 -1.81
N TYR A 55 15.29 -10.95 -1.21
CA TYR A 55 15.01 -10.94 0.23
C TYR A 55 14.65 -12.34 0.78
N PRO A 56 15.51 -13.37 0.57
CA PRO A 56 15.17 -14.76 0.87
C PRO A 56 14.84 -14.99 2.36
N PHE A 57 15.45 -14.22 3.27
CA PHE A 57 15.17 -14.31 4.71
C PHE A 57 13.77 -13.82 5.11
N HIS A 58 13.13 -12.98 4.28
CA HIS A 58 11.80 -12.42 4.56
C HIS A 58 10.69 -13.16 3.81
N LEU A 59 11.05 -14.01 2.84
CA LEU A 59 10.14 -14.68 1.91
C LEU A 59 8.88 -15.27 2.58
N ARG A 60 9.04 -16.09 3.62
CA ARG A 60 7.91 -16.77 4.26
C ARG A 60 6.96 -15.81 4.97
N ALA A 61 7.51 -14.85 5.71
CA ALA A 61 6.72 -13.88 6.47
C ALA A 61 5.95 -12.95 5.52
N GLU A 62 6.61 -12.52 4.45
CA GLU A 62 6.05 -11.60 3.47
C GLU A 62 5.01 -12.23 2.57
N LEU A 63 5.19 -13.48 2.17
CA LEU A 63 4.13 -14.19 1.46
C LEU A 63 2.89 -14.39 2.32
N LYS A 64 3.04 -14.60 3.65
CA LYS A 64 1.90 -14.66 4.56
C LYS A 64 1.17 -13.30 4.64
N LYS A 65 1.92 -12.19 4.71
CA LYS A 65 1.33 -10.83 4.66
C LYS A 65 0.64 -10.59 3.32
N PHE A 66 1.29 -10.94 2.20
CA PHE A 66 0.72 -10.84 0.86
C PHE A 66 -0.60 -11.60 0.76
N ASP A 67 -0.64 -12.86 1.19
CA ASP A 67 -1.84 -13.70 1.12
C ASP A 67 -2.98 -13.12 1.95
N ARG A 68 -2.67 -12.53 3.12
CA ARG A 68 -3.66 -11.79 3.92
C ARG A 68 -4.20 -10.58 3.17
N VAL A 69 -3.35 -9.74 2.59
CA VAL A 69 -3.79 -8.56 1.84
C VAL A 69 -4.58 -8.98 0.60
N ALA A 70 -4.12 -9.96 -0.16
CA ALA A 70 -4.78 -10.45 -1.36
C ALA A 70 -6.23 -10.90 -1.10
N ASN A 71 -6.48 -11.59 0.02
CA ASN A 71 -7.82 -12.01 0.42
C ASN A 71 -8.72 -10.85 0.86
N ASN A 72 -8.15 -9.68 1.17
CA ASN A 72 -8.88 -8.53 1.68
C ASN A 72 -8.77 -7.29 0.79
N LEU A 73 -8.29 -7.47 -0.44
CA LEU A 73 -8.02 -6.38 -1.37
C LEU A 73 -9.26 -6.10 -2.23
N LEU A 74 -9.75 -4.87 -2.17
CA LEU A 74 -10.87 -4.39 -2.95
C LEU A 74 -10.41 -3.35 -3.97
N LYS A 75 -10.95 -3.41 -5.19
CA LYS A 75 -10.85 -2.33 -6.18
C LYS A 75 -12.18 -1.60 -6.24
N LEU A 76 -12.24 -0.39 -5.69
CA LEU A 76 -13.46 0.39 -5.57
C LEU A 76 -13.39 1.67 -6.41
N THR A 77 -14.52 2.16 -6.89
CA THR A 77 -14.62 3.55 -7.37
C THR A 77 -14.49 4.52 -6.18
N ALA A 78 -14.21 5.80 -6.39
CA ALA A 78 -14.22 6.77 -5.29
C ALA A 78 -15.56 6.80 -4.53
N ALA A 79 -16.68 6.65 -5.24
CA ALA A 79 -18.01 6.63 -4.62
C ALA A 79 -18.28 5.36 -3.81
N ASP A 80 -17.76 4.20 -4.24
CA ASP A 80 -17.88 2.95 -3.46
C ASP A 80 -16.89 2.94 -2.29
N ALA A 81 -15.70 3.52 -2.47
CA ALA A 81 -14.71 3.68 -1.41
C ALA A 81 -15.24 4.60 -0.28
N ALA A 82 -15.88 5.72 -0.62
CA ALA A 82 -16.49 6.60 0.38
C ALA A 82 -17.53 5.85 1.23
N ARG A 83 -18.42 5.08 0.58
CA ARG A 83 -19.39 4.23 1.27
C ARG A 83 -18.74 3.13 2.11
N PHE A 84 -17.67 2.53 1.60
CA PHE A 84 -16.87 1.55 2.32
C PHE A 84 -16.27 2.14 3.60
N PHE A 85 -15.69 3.33 3.52
CA PHE A 85 -15.08 4.00 4.66
C PHE A 85 -16.12 4.35 5.73
N GLU A 86 -17.26 4.91 5.33
CA GLU A 86 -18.36 5.22 6.24
C GLU A 86 -18.91 3.96 6.93
N SER A 87 -19.18 2.90 6.17
CA SER A 87 -19.77 1.66 6.70
C SER A 87 -18.87 0.89 7.66
N ASN A 88 -17.56 1.11 7.57
CA ASN A 88 -16.55 0.42 8.38
C ASN A 88 -15.86 1.35 9.40
N GLU A 89 -16.42 2.55 9.63
CA GLU A 89 -15.89 3.54 10.58
C GLU A 89 -14.42 3.89 10.31
N VAL A 90 -14.00 3.84 9.04
CA VAL A 90 -12.63 4.15 8.63
C VAL A 90 -12.43 5.65 8.70
N ASN A 91 -11.54 6.08 9.60
CA ASN A 91 -11.21 7.48 9.80
C ASN A 91 -9.76 7.81 9.41
N VAL A 92 -8.94 6.80 9.10
CA VAL A 92 -7.57 6.95 8.57
C VAL A 92 -7.31 5.88 7.52
N VAL A 93 -6.53 6.23 6.50
CA VAL A 93 -5.97 5.24 5.56
C VAL A 93 -4.46 5.39 5.49
N CYS A 94 -3.75 4.26 5.52
CA CYS A 94 -2.31 4.21 5.32
C CYS A 94 -2.01 3.81 3.87
N SER A 95 -1.44 4.74 3.11
CA SER A 95 -0.96 4.50 1.76
C SER A 95 0.45 3.89 1.82
N ASP A 96 0.64 2.73 1.20
CA ASP A 96 1.95 2.07 1.20
C ASP A 96 3.01 2.79 0.36
N LEU A 97 2.61 3.42 -0.73
CA LEU A 97 3.40 4.35 -1.53
C LEU A 97 2.90 5.78 -1.31
N ASP A 98 3.46 6.74 -2.05
CA ASP A 98 2.91 8.11 -2.07
C ASP A 98 1.42 8.05 -2.43
N TYR A 99 0.59 8.69 -1.59
CA TYR A 99 -0.86 8.61 -1.71
C TYR A 99 -1.41 9.18 -3.02
N ARG A 100 -0.59 9.88 -3.82
CA ARG A 100 -0.89 10.44 -5.15
C ARG A 100 -0.56 9.48 -6.30
N GLU A 101 0.10 8.36 -6.01
CA GLU A 101 0.37 7.31 -7.00
C GLU A 101 -0.86 6.46 -7.28
N GLU A 102 -1.09 6.10 -8.55
CA GLU A 102 -2.17 5.17 -8.93
C GLU A 102 -1.86 3.71 -8.53
N SER A 103 -0.59 3.42 -8.22
CA SER A 103 -0.13 2.09 -7.82
C SER A 103 -0.15 1.88 -6.31
N ALA A 104 -0.56 2.89 -5.54
CA ALA A 104 -0.71 2.78 -4.10
C ALA A 104 -1.86 1.84 -3.72
N ILE A 105 -1.66 1.09 -2.64
CA ILE A 105 -2.72 0.36 -1.93
C ILE A 105 -2.90 1.03 -0.58
N TYR A 106 -4.17 1.26 -0.24
CA TYR A 106 -4.58 2.00 0.96
C TYR A 106 -5.10 1.00 2.00
N THR A 107 -4.36 0.78 3.07
CA THR A 107 -4.85 0.00 4.20
C THR A 107 -5.82 0.84 5.02
N ALA A 108 -7.06 0.36 5.16
CA ALA A 108 -8.12 1.03 5.90
C ALA A 108 -7.96 0.81 7.41
N LEU A 109 -8.05 1.90 8.19
CA LEU A 109 -7.88 1.89 9.63
C LEU A 109 -9.04 2.62 10.34
N SER A 110 -9.52 2.01 11.42
CA SER A 110 -10.41 2.65 12.40
C SER A 110 -9.61 2.87 13.67
N VAL A 111 -9.24 4.11 13.94
CA VAL A 111 -8.43 4.50 15.11
C VAL A 111 -9.25 5.32 16.10
N GLU A 112 -8.94 5.27 17.38
CA GLU A 112 -9.61 6.13 18.35
C GLU A 112 -9.25 7.62 18.12
N GLU A 113 -10.20 8.53 18.39
CA GLU A 113 -10.04 9.97 18.15
C GLU A 113 -8.80 10.57 18.85
N GLY A 114 -8.44 10.02 20.03
CA GLY A 114 -7.25 10.41 20.77
C GLY A 114 -5.93 10.06 20.07
N GLU A 115 -5.91 9.01 19.25
CA GLU A 115 -4.73 8.54 18.52
C GLU A 115 -4.62 9.16 17.12
N LEU A 116 -5.74 9.63 16.56
CA LEU A 116 -5.82 10.25 15.22
C LEU A 116 -4.78 11.36 15.03
N LYS A 117 -4.59 12.21 16.04
CA LYS A 117 -3.61 13.32 16.00
C LYS A 117 -2.17 12.83 15.83
N SER A 118 -1.84 11.62 16.27
CA SER A 118 -0.50 11.04 16.12
C SER A 118 -0.24 10.60 14.69
N PHE A 119 -1.24 10.05 14.01
CA PHE A 119 -1.16 9.65 12.60
C PHE A 119 -1.03 10.86 11.66
N MET A 120 -1.73 11.95 11.96
CA MET A 120 -1.73 13.16 11.10
C MET A 120 -0.46 14.03 11.19
N ARG A 121 0.50 13.73 12.07
CA ARG A 121 1.69 14.59 12.26
C ARG A 121 2.69 14.57 11.11
N ASN A 122 2.64 13.57 10.21
CA ASN A 122 3.70 13.31 9.22
C ASN A 122 3.20 13.09 7.78
N VAL A 123 1.97 13.49 7.45
CA VAL A 123 1.29 13.17 6.17
C VAL A 123 2.14 13.46 4.93
N ASP A 124 2.98 14.50 4.94
CA ASP A 124 3.71 14.97 3.75
C ASP A 124 5.24 14.77 3.78
N LYS A 125 5.80 14.14 4.82
CA LYS A 125 7.26 14.00 4.94
C LYS A 125 7.82 12.68 4.43
N ASN A 126 6.99 11.65 4.40
CA ASN A 126 7.40 10.33 3.97
C ASN A 126 6.95 10.10 2.53
N LEU A 127 7.77 9.39 1.76
CA LEU A 127 7.49 9.01 0.38
C LEU A 127 6.81 7.63 0.27
N VAL A 128 6.80 6.89 1.40
CA VAL A 128 6.32 5.53 1.60
C VAL A 128 5.66 5.50 2.98
N GLU A 129 4.55 4.78 3.13
CA GLU A 129 3.74 4.74 4.35
C GLU A 129 3.27 6.12 4.84
N ASN A 130 2.27 6.66 4.14
CA ASN A 130 1.62 7.92 4.46
C ASN A 130 0.22 7.69 5.03
N TYR A 131 -0.05 8.30 6.19
CA TYR A 131 -1.39 8.34 6.73
C TYR A 131 -2.13 9.54 6.16
N VAL A 132 -3.28 9.32 5.54
CA VAL A 132 -4.14 10.38 5.00
C VAL A 132 -5.57 10.18 5.49
N LEU A 133 -6.37 11.24 5.41
CA LEU A 133 -7.80 11.16 5.65
C LEU A 133 -8.51 10.58 4.42
N PRO A 134 -9.58 9.78 4.59
CA PRO A 134 -10.39 9.28 3.48
C PRO A 134 -10.81 10.35 2.47
N GLU A 135 -11.15 11.55 2.96
CA GLU A 135 -11.57 12.71 2.15
C GLU A 135 -10.47 13.20 1.18
N GLN A 136 -9.20 12.92 1.45
CA GLN A 136 -8.10 13.30 0.57
C GLN A 136 -8.00 12.39 -0.67
N LEU A 137 -8.73 11.27 -0.69
CA LEU A 137 -8.70 10.29 -1.78
C LEU A 137 -9.86 10.43 -2.78
N VAL A 138 -10.75 11.42 -2.61
CA VAL A 138 -12.02 11.52 -3.34
C VAL A 138 -11.90 11.83 -4.84
N ASN A 139 -10.74 12.33 -5.30
CA ASN A 139 -10.52 12.71 -6.71
C ASN A 139 -9.96 11.57 -7.58
N ARG A 140 -10.03 10.31 -7.11
CA ARG A 140 -9.48 9.15 -7.82
C ARG A 140 -10.54 8.41 -8.62
N THR A 141 -10.18 7.91 -9.80
CA THR A 141 -11.10 7.06 -10.58
C THR A 141 -11.36 5.73 -9.87
N PHE A 142 -10.29 5.10 -9.37
CA PHE A 142 -10.35 3.87 -8.58
C PHE A 142 -9.35 3.89 -7.45
N LEU A 143 -9.66 3.16 -6.39
CA LEU A 143 -8.83 2.97 -5.21
C LEU A 143 -8.66 1.47 -4.98
N TRP A 144 -7.45 1.06 -4.63
CA TRP A 144 -7.16 -0.27 -4.12
C TRP A 144 -7.11 -0.22 -2.61
N ILE A 145 -8.08 -0.84 -1.95
CA ILE A 145 -8.25 -0.76 -0.49
C ILE A 145 -7.98 -2.12 0.11
N ASP A 146 -7.05 -2.15 1.06
CA ASP A 146 -6.76 -3.31 1.89
C ASP A 146 -7.57 -3.21 3.20
N GLY A 147 -8.57 -4.08 3.34
CA GLY A 147 -9.40 -4.17 4.54
C GLY A 147 -8.78 -5.01 5.67
N SER A 148 -7.58 -5.57 5.48
CA SER A 148 -7.04 -6.60 6.38
C SER A 148 -6.79 -6.14 7.82
N ALA A 149 -6.67 -4.83 8.06
CA ALA A 149 -6.46 -4.24 9.37
C ALA A 149 -7.77 -3.97 10.15
N LEU A 150 -8.93 -4.11 9.50
CA LEU A 150 -10.23 -3.94 10.15
C LEU A 150 -10.61 -5.21 10.91
N SER A 151 -11.15 -5.04 12.12
CA SER A 151 -11.54 -6.14 13.02
C SER A 151 -12.70 -6.99 12.49
N ASN A 152 -13.54 -6.42 11.62
CA ASN A 152 -14.79 -7.03 11.12
C ASN A 152 -14.77 -7.34 9.62
N PHE A 153 -13.61 -7.27 8.96
CA PHE A 153 -13.53 -7.47 7.53
C PHE A 153 -13.43 -8.97 7.22
N ALA A 154 -14.59 -9.59 7.05
CA ALA A 154 -14.75 -10.90 6.42
C ALA A 154 -15.44 -10.68 5.07
N VAL A 155 -14.74 -11.00 3.98
CA VAL A 155 -15.33 -11.09 2.64
C VAL A 155 -16.08 -12.41 2.50
#